data_AF-A0A661PPB1-F1
#
_entry.id   AF-A0A661PPB1-F1
#
_cell.length_a   1.000
_cell.length_b   1.000
_cell.length_c   1.000
_cell.angle_alpha   90.00
_cell.angle_beta   90.00
_cell.angle_gamma   90.00
#
_symmetry.space_group_name_H-M   'P 1'
#
loop_
_entity.id
_entity.type
_entity.pdbx_description
1 polymer ?
#
loop_
_entity_poly.entity_id
_entity_poly.type
_entity_poly.pdbx_seq_one_letter_code
_entity_poly.pdbx_strand_id
1 'polypeptide(L)'
;MKRMKRQPTHPGLIVKKDYLEPLSMTITELSSILGVSRKTLSKIINERGSVTPDMALRLSRAFDTSPELWLNLQKNFDLWQAEHSSKGWKCVNPISSQLLHANL
;
A
#
# COMPACT_ATOMS: atom_id res chain seq x y z
N MET A 1 12.09 -12.85 5.69
CA MET A 1 11.27 -12.02 4.77
C MET A 1 11.18 -12.72 3.42
N LYS A 2 9.98 -12.83 2.84
CA LYS A 2 9.84 -13.35 1.46
C LYS A 2 10.46 -12.31 0.52
N ARG A 3 11.65 -12.61 -0.01
CA ARG A 3 12.38 -11.68 -0.89
C ARG A 3 11.62 -11.55 -2.21
N MET A 4 11.05 -10.37 -2.46
CA MET A 4 10.29 -10.11 -3.67
C MET A 4 11.26 -9.85 -4.82
N LYS A 5 11.33 -10.77 -5.78
CA LYS A 5 12.24 -10.65 -6.94
C LYS A 5 11.81 -9.59 -7.95
N ARG A 6 10.52 -9.23 -7.97
CA ARG A 6 9.93 -8.24 -8.86
C ARG A 6 9.35 -7.11 -8.03
N GLN A 7 9.39 -5.90 -8.57
CA GLN A 7 8.74 -4.75 -7.97
C GLN A 7 7.23 -5.01 -7.84
N PRO A 8 6.67 -5.01 -6.62
CA PRO A 8 5.23 -5.04 -6.44
C PRO A 8 4.57 -3.79 -7.04
N THR A 9 3.36 -3.98 -7.57
CA THR A 9 2.54 -2.91 -8.11
C THR A 9 2.06 -1.98 -6.99
N HIS A 10 2.17 -0.67 -7.19
CA HIS A 10 1.61 0.30 -6.27
C HIS A 10 0.06 0.18 -6.24
N PRO A 11 -0.60 0.20 -5.07
CA PRO A 11 -2.06 0.05 -4.99
C PRO A 11 -2.83 1.07 -5.84
N GLY A 12 -2.31 2.29 -5.96
CA GLY A 12 -2.92 3.32 -6.80
C GLY A 12 -2.94 3.01 -8.29
N LEU A 13 -1.96 2.25 -8.79
CA LEU A 13 -1.99 1.77 -10.18
C LEU A 13 -3.08 0.71 -10.38
N ILE A 14 -3.30 -0.14 -9.38
CA ILE A 14 -4.40 -1.13 -9.35
C ILE A 14 -5.75 -0.40 -9.37
N VAL A 15 -5.95 0.61 -8.50
CA VAL A 15 -7.17 1.45 -8.53
C VAL A 15 -7.40 2.05 -9.93
N LYS A 16 -6.34 2.52 -10.58
CA LYS A 16 -6.43 3.12 -11.91
C LYS A 16 -6.82 2.10 -12.98
N LYS A 17 -6.09 0.99 -13.06
CA LYS A 17 -6.18 0.02 -14.16
C LYS A 17 -7.33 -0.96 -14.03
N ASP A 18 -7.70 -1.31 -12.81
CA ASP A 18 -8.66 -2.40 -12.58
C ASP A 18 -10.05 -1.86 -12.23
N TYR A 19 -10.16 -0.59 -11.83
CA TYR A 19 -11.43 0.03 -11.44
C TYR A 19 -11.73 1.30 -12.24
N LEU A 20 -10.86 2.31 -12.19
CA LEU A 20 -11.18 3.63 -12.78
C LEU A 20 -11.30 3.59 -14.31
N GLU A 21 -10.34 2.98 -15.00
CA GLU A 21 -10.36 2.82 -16.46
C GLU A 21 -11.51 1.90 -16.92
N PRO A 22 -11.71 0.68 -16.36
CA PRO A 22 -12.80 -0.21 -16.79
C PRO A 22 -14.20 0.33 -16.50
N LEU A 23 -14.37 1.07 -15.40
CA LEU A 23 -15.66 1.70 -15.06
C LEU A 23 -15.88 3.03 -15.80
N SER A 24 -14.93 3.47 -16.64
CA SER A 24 -14.95 4.78 -17.33
C SER A 24 -15.20 5.96 -16.37
N MET A 25 -14.69 5.85 -15.14
CA MET A 25 -14.87 6.85 -14.10
C MET A 25 -13.75 7.88 -14.14
N THR A 26 -14.07 9.10 -13.72
CA THR A 26 -13.09 10.13 -13.44
C THR A 26 -12.58 10.04 -12.00
N ILE A 27 -11.39 10.62 -11.76
CA ILE A 27 -10.87 10.78 -10.39
C ILE A 27 -11.84 11.59 -9.53
N THR A 28 -12.56 12.54 -10.12
CA THR A 28 -13.53 13.37 -9.41
C THR A 28 -14.68 12.52 -8.87
N GLU A 29 -15.29 11.69 -9.71
CA GLU A 29 -16.41 10.82 -9.32
C GLU A 29 -15.98 9.82 -8.24
N LEU A 30 -14.85 9.13 -8.44
CA LEU A 30 -14.37 8.17 -7.45
C LEU A 30 -14.00 8.87 -6.13
N SER A 31 -13.40 10.06 -6.16
CA SER A 31 -13.09 10.80 -4.93
C SER A 31 -14.35 11.19 -4.15
N SER A 32 -15.44 11.51 -4.85
CA SER A 32 -16.73 11.79 -4.23
C SER A 32 -17.31 10.54 -3.56
N ILE A 33 -17.27 9.39 -4.24
CA ILE A 33 -17.75 8.11 -3.68
C ILE A 33 -16.95 7.70 -2.44
N LEU A 34 -15.63 7.85 -2.50
CA LEU A 34 -14.74 7.55 -1.38
C LEU A 34 -14.84 8.58 -0.25
N GLY A 35 -15.50 9.73 -0.46
CA GLY A 35 -15.61 10.81 0.52
C GLY A 35 -14.27 11.46 0.86
N VAL A 36 -13.40 11.66 -0.13
CA VAL A 36 -12.07 12.27 0.03
C VAL A 36 -11.85 13.38 -0.99
N SER A 37 -10.86 14.24 -0.76
CA SER A 37 -10.50 15.24 -1.76
C SER A 37 -9.98 14.58 -3.05
N ARG A 38 -10.33 15.16 -4.21
CA ARG A 38 -9.76 14.77 -5.52
C ARG A 38 -8.23 14.76 -5.50
N LYS A 39 -7.61 15.71 -4.80
CA LYS A 39 -6.14 15.81 -4.66
C LYS A 39 -5.57 14.60 -3.91
N THR A 40 -6.22 14.14 -2.85
CA THR A 40 -5.82 12.94 -2.09
C THR A 40 -5.83 11.72 -3.00
N LEU A 41 -6.96 11.45 -3.67
CA LEU A 41 -7.10 10.29 -4.55
C LEU A 41 -6.12 10.37 -5.74
N SER A 42 -5.95 11.56 -6.33
CA SER A 42 -5.03 11.77 -7.44
C SER A 42 -3.57 11.46 -7.06
N LYS A 43 -3.13 11.79 -5.84
CA LYS A 43 -1.79 11.42 -5.37
C LYS A 43 -1.62 9.91 -5.33
N ILE A 44 -2.61 9.19 -4.82
CA ILE A 44 -2.57 7.72 -4.72
C ILE A 44 -2.53 7.10 -6.12
N ILE A 45 -3.47 7.48 -6.99
CA ILE A 45 -3.58 6.98 -8.37
C ILE A 45 -2.30 7.20 -9.19
N ASN A 46 -1.60 8.32 -8.95
CA ASN A 46 -0.34 8.63 -9.62
C ASN A 46 0.90 8.10 -8.87
N GLU A 47 0.73 7.16 -7.94
CA GLU A 47 1.82 6.49 -7.21
C GLU A 47 2.70 7.45 -6.39
N ARG A 48 2.14 8.59 -5.97
CA ARG A 48 2.80 9.63 -5.15
C ARG A 48 2.25 9.73 -3.73
N GLY A 49 1.35 8.83 -3.35
CA GLY A 49 0.75 8.78 -2.02
C GLY A 49 0.33 7.36 -1.68
N SER A 50 0.39 7.04 -0.40
CA SER A 50 0.10 5.70 0.10
C SER A 50 -1.39 5.50 0.39
N VAL A 51 -1.83 4.24 0.31
CA VAL A 51 -3.10 3.80 0.88
C VAL A 51 -2.95 3.64 2.39
N THR A 52 -3.56 4.54 3.15
CA THR A 52 -3.65 4.47 4.62
C THR A 52 -4.74 3.47 5.06
N PRO A 53 -4.80 3.08 6.35
CA PRO A 53 -5.89 2.25 6.86
C PRO A 53 -7.30 2.84 6.61
N ASP A 54 -7.48 4.15 6.79
CA ASP A 54 -8.74 4.83 6.48
C ASP A 54 -9.08 4.73 4.98
N MET A 55 -8.09 4.93 4.10
CA MET A 55 -8.31 4.77 2.65
C MET A 55 -8.61 3.31 2.28
N ALA A 56 -7.97 2.34 2.92
CA ALA A 56 -8.23 0.92 2.70
C ALA A 56 -9.67 0.55 3.03
N LEU A 57 -10.23 1.06 4.14
CA LEU A 57 -11.64 0.90 4.50
C LEU A 57 -12.59 1.53 3.46
N ARG A 58 -12.23 2.70 2.93
CA ARG A 58 -13.03 3.37 1.88
C ARG A 58 -13.03 2.58 0.58
N LEU A 59 -11.86 2.14 0.13
CA LEU A 59 -11.70 1.33 -1.08
C LEU A 59 -12.38 -0.02 -0.95
N SER A 60 -12.28 -0.67 0.21
CA SER A 60 -12.94 -1.95 0.48
C SER A 60 -14.46 -1.83 0.36
N ARG A 61 -15.03 -0.77 0.93
CA ARG A 61 -16.46 -0.48 0.87
C ARG A 61 -16.93 -0.11 -0.55
N ALA A 62 -16.12 0.61 -1.31
CA ALA A 62 -16.46 1.06 -2.66
C ALA A 62 -16.38 -0.05 -3.71
N PHE A 63 -15.47 -1.00 -3.54
CA PHE A 63 -15.17 -2.03 -4.55
C PHE A 63 -15.53 -3.45 -4.12
N ASP A 64 -16.25 -3.61 -3.01
CA ASP A 64 -16.62 -4.91 -2.44
C ASP A 64 -15.42 -5.85 -2.26
N THR A 65 -14.38 -5.33 -1.60
CA THR A 65 -13.14 -6.05 -1.28
C THR A 65 -12.85 -5.98 0.22
N SER A 66 -11.68 -6.45 0.67
CA SER A 66 -11.26 -6.34 2.07
C SER A 66 -10.25 -5.20 2.30
N PRO A 67 -10.25 -4.53 3.47
CA PRO A 67 -9.21 -3.56 3.82
C PRO A 67 -7.80 -4.18 3.81
N GLU A 68 -7.68 -5.44 4.21
CA GLU A 68 -6.42 -6.18 4.27
C GLU A 68 -5.81 -6.36 2.88
N LEU A 69 -6.62 -6.51 1.83
CA LEU A 69 -6.15 -6.56 0.46
C LEU A 69 -5.31 -5.31 0.15
N TRP A 70 -5.90 -4.14 0.36
CA TRP A 70 -5.29 -2.84 0.07
C TRP A 70 -4.06 -2.57 0.93
N LEU A 71 -4.13 -2.89 2.24
CA LEU A 71 -3.00 -2.73 3.15
C LEU A 71 -1.85 -3.69 2.82
N ASN A 72 -2.14 -4.92 2.39
CA ASN A 72 -1.09 -5.86 1.99
C ASN A 72 -0.40 -5.41 0.70
N LEU A 73 -1.13 -4.85 -0.27
CA LEU A 73 -0.55 -4.27 -1.47
C LEU A 73 0.40 -3.10 -1.10
N GLN A 74 -0.06 -2.18 -0.25
CA GLN A 74 0.76 -1.05 0.19
C GLN A 74 2.01 -1.51 0.96
N LYS A 75 1.83 -2.41 1.94
CA LYS A 75 2.92 -2.99 2.73
C LYS A 75 3.99 -3.63 1.85
N ASN A 76 3.57 -4.39 0.86
CA ASN A 76 4.49 -5.06 -0.07
C ASN A 76 5.26 -4.03 -0.91
N PHE A 77 4.58 -2.98 -1.39
CA PHE A 77 5.20 -1.87 -2.11
C PHE A 77 6.23 -1.13 -1.25
N ASP A 78 5.84 -0.72 -0.05
CA ASP A 78 6.68 0.06 0.85
C ASP A 78 7.93 -0.73 1.29
N LEU A 79 7.78 -2.01 1.62
CA LEU A 79 8.91 -2.88 1.97
C LEU A 79 9.88 -3.02 0.80
N TRP A 80 9.38 -3.25 -0.42
CA TRP A 80 10.25 -3.35 -1.59
C TRP A 80 10.98 -2.03 -1.85
N GLN A 81 10.29 -0.88 -1.74
CA GLN A 81 10.93 0.42 -1.92
C GLN A 81 11.99 0.68 -0.85
N ALA A 82 11.69 0.38 0.41
CA ALA A 82 12.64 0.52 1.52
C ALA A 82 13.90 -0.36 1.34
N GLU A 83 13.73 -1.61 0.89
CA GLU A 83 14.84 -2.54 0.61
C GLU A 83 15.78 -2.02 -0.50
N HIS A 84 15.27 -1.24 -1.45
CA HIS A 84 16.04 -0.75 -2.62
C HIS A 84 16.57 0.67 -2.44
N SER A 85 15.87 1.52 -1.66
CA SER A 85 16.27 2.91 -1.42
C SER A 85 17.22 3.07 -0.21
N SER A 86 17.18 2.15 0.76
CA SER A 86 18.05 2.20 1.94
C SER A 86 18.89 0.93 2.08
N LYS A 87 20.16 1.11 2.49
CA LYS A 87 21.07 0.01 2.83
C LYS A 87 21.37 -0.09 4.32
N GLY A 88 20.96 0.91 5.13
CA GLY A 88 21.32 0.99 6.55
C GLY A 88 20.81 -0.19 7.38
N TRP A 89 19.70 -0.81 6.97
CA TRP A 89 19.18 -2.01 7.64
C TRP A 89 20.10 -3.23 7.52
N LYS A 90 21.02 -3.27 6.54
CA LYS A 90 21.88 -4.43 6.28
C LYS A 90 22.97 -4.65 7.33
N CYS A 91 23.36 -3.61 8.07
CA CYS A 91 24.36 -3.73 9.13
C CYS A 91 23.75 -4.01 10.52
N VAL A 92 22.43 -4.13 10.61
CA VAL A 92 21.74 -4.47 11.86
C VAL A 92 21.96 -5.94 12.17
N ASN A 93 22.63 -6.22 13.29
CA ASN A 93 22.83 -7.58 13.77
C ASN A 93 21.58 -8.08 14.51
N PRO A 94 21.20 -9.36 14.35
CA PRO A 94 20.09 -9.92 15.10
C PRO A 94 20.42 -9.97 16.60
N ILE A 95 19.45 -9.65 17.43
CA ILE A 95 19.56 -9.83 18.88
C ILE A 95 19.56 -11.34 19.16
N SER A 96 20.45 -11.79 20.03
CA SER A 96 20.53 -13.20 20.45
C SER A 96 19.17 -13.67 20.99
N SER A 97 18.72 -14.85 20.58
CA SER A 97 17.44 -15.44 21.01
C SER A 97 17.37 -15.64 22.52
N GLN A 98 18.51 -15.94 23.15
CA GLN A 98 18.62 -16.10 24.60
C GLN A 98 18.28 -14.80 25.34
N LEU A 99 18.59 -13.63 24.76
CA LEU A 99 18.27 -12.32 25.35
C LEU A 99 16.82 -11.91 25.10
N LEU A 100 16.24 -12.30 23.95
CA LEU A 100 14.85 -11.98 23.59
C LEU A 100 13.82 -12.68 24.47
N HIS A 101 14.17 -13.85 25.03
CA HIS A 101 13.28 -14.67 25.86
C HIS A 101 13.78 -14.85 27.29
N ALA A 102 14.81 -14.10 27.73
CA ALA A 102 15.43 -14.24 29.06
C ALA A 102 14.49 -13.97 30.24
N ASN A 103 13.30 -13.41 30.01
CA ASN A 103 12.31 -13.07 31.04
C ASN A 103 10.93 -13.73 30.81
N LEU A 104 10.90 -14.92 30.21
CA LEU A 104 9.72 -15.77 30.13
C LEU A 104 9.92 -17.04 30.95
#